data_AF-A0A945GUA4-F1
#
_entry.id   AF-A0A945GUA4-F1
#
_cell.length_a   1.000
_cell.length_b   1.000
_cell.length_c   1.000
_cell.angle_alpha   90.00
_cell.angle_beta   90.00
_cell.angle_gamma   90.00
#
_symmetry.space_group_name_H-M   'P 1'
#
loop_
_entity.id
_entity.type
_entity.pdbx_description
1 polymer ?
#
loop_
_entity_poly.entity_id
_entity_poly.type
_entity_poly.pdbx_seq_one_letter_code
_entity_poly.pdbx_strand_id
1 'polypeptide(L)'
;GWGEYYLGDTGASKQAFQSFLELYPDEGDTLFALGLIATDEGDLASSQQYFERAIASGNTTEEVQAKSKARLADVFVERDEWSKAVELYEEALSHNPDLYEAWYRLSKVLLRMQKTDEAEKAFQEFQLSRRRVRPDLDQTTRFPE
;
A
#
# COMPACT_ATOMS: atom_id res chain seq x y z
N GLY A 1 -6.36 -2.81 -18.58
CA GLY A 1 -5.62 -2.41 -17.38
C GLY A 1 -6.57 -1.88 -16.33
N TRP A 2 -6.41 -0.64 -15.87
CA TRP A 2 -7.17 -0.10 -14.72
C TRP A 2 -8.69 -0.16 -14.85
N GLY A 3 -9.26 0.08 -16.05
CA GLY A 3 -10.71 -0.02 -16.26
C GLY A 3 -11.25 -1.44 -16.01
N GLU A 4 -10.54 -2.47 -16.46
CA GLU A 4 -10.90 -3.88 -16.25
C GLU A 4 -10.70 -4.29 -14.79
N TYR A 5 -9.63 -3.79 -14.15
CA TYR A 5 -9.38 -4.00 -12.72
C TYR A 5 -10.57 -3.53 -11.88
N TYR A 6 -11.07 -2.31 -12.11
CA TYR A 6 -12.21 -1.78 -11.36
C TYR A 6 -13.54 -2.46 -11.69
N LEU A 7 -13.63 -3.17 -12.83
CA LEU A 7 -14.78 -4.01 -13.17
C LEU A 7 -14.70 -5.42 -12.55
N GLY A 8 -13.61 -5.74 -11.86
CA GLY A 8 -13.36 -7.05 -11.27
C GLY A 8 -12.85 -8.10 -12.26
N ASP A 9 -12.57 -7.72 -13.51
CA ASP A 9 -11.93 -8.60 -14.49
C ASP A 9 -10.41 -8.53 -14.33
N THR A 10 -9.93 -9.18 -13.27
CA THR A 10 -8.51 -9.23 -12.93
C THR A 10 -7.68 -9.94 -14.00
N GLY A 11 -8.27 -10.90 -14.73
CA GLY A 11 -7.61 -11.64 -15.80
C GLY A 11 -7.29 -10.76 -17.02
N ALA A 12 -8.29 -10.06 -17.56
CA ALA A 12 -8.09 -9.14 -18.69
C ALA A 12 -7.15 -7.99 -18.30
N SER A 13 -7.34 -7.45 -17.09
CA SER A 13 -6.49 -6.38 -16.54
C SER A 13 -5.02 -6.79 -16.48
N LYS A 14 -4.73 -7.98 -15.95
CA LYS A 14 -3.38 -8.53 -15.83
C LYS A 14 -2.73 -8.68 -17.20
N GLN A 15 -3.44 -9.23 -18.17
CA GLN A 15 -2.92 -9.40 -19.52
C GLN A 15 -2.57 -8.06 -20.17
N ALA A 16 -3.45 -7.06 -20.05
CA ALA A 16 -3.21 -5.72 -20.60
C ALA A 16 -1.97 -5.05 -19.97
N PHE A 17 -1.80 -5.17 -18.65
CA PHE A 17 -0.63 -4.64 -17.96
C PHE A 17 0.66 -5.40 -18.32
N GLN A 18 0.60 -6.73 -18.46
CA GLN A 18 1.75 -7.53 -18.88
C GLN A 18 2.23 -7.15 -20.29
N SER A 19 1.32 -7.01 -21.26
CA SER A 19 1.67 -6.56 -22.61
C SER A 19 2.26 -5.14 -22.63
N PHE A 20 1.82 -4.25 -21.74
CA PHE A 20 2.41 -2.93 -21.61
C PHE A 20 3.83 -3.00 -21.02
N LEU A 21 4.03 -3.84 -20.01
CA LEU A 21 5.34 -4.04 -19.38
C LEU A 21 6.37 -4.68 -20.33
N GLU A 22 5.94 -5.42 -21.36
CA GLU A 22 6.84 -5.91 -22.43
C GLU A 22 7.47 -4.76 -23.22
N LEU A 23 6.76 -3.63 -23.37
CA LEU A 23 7.25 -2.44 -24.07
C LEU A 23 8.00 -1.49 -23.13
N TYR A 24 7.59 -1.43 -21.86
CA TYR A 24 8.16 -0.56 -20.83
C TYR A 24 8.45 -1.35 -19.54
N PRO A 25 9.57 -2.11 -19.48
CA PRO A 25 9.83 -3.08 -18.41
C PRO A 25 9.93 -2.51 -16.99
N ASP A 26 10.22 -1.21 -16.88
CA ASP A 26 10.46 -0.49 -15.63
C ASP A 26 9.43 0.63 -15.41
N GLU A 27 8.23 0.50 -15.99
CA GLU A 27 7.14 1.46 -15.70
C GLU A 27 6.50 1.14 -14.35
N GLY A 28 6.67 2.04 -13.38
CA GLY A 28 6.36 1.77 -11.99
C GLY A 28 4.86 1.67 -11.69
N ASP A 29 3.99 2.39 -12.40
CA ASP A 29 2.55 2.36 -12.14
C ASP A 29 1.93 1.04 -12.61
N THR A 30 2.42 0.48 -13.71
CA THR A 30 2.03 -0.86 -14.22
C THR A 30 2.55 -1.96 -13.29
N LEU A 31 3.78 -1.84 -12.80
CA LEU A 31 4.33 -2.77 -11.79
C LEU A 31 3.49 -2.73 -10.51
N PHE A 32 3.12 -1.54 -10.04
CA PHE A 32 2.20 -1.38 -8.92
C PHE A 32 0.84 -2.04 -9.17
N ALA A 33 0.25 -1.84 -10.35
CA ALA A 33 -1.03 -2.45 -10.73
C ALA A 33 -0.97 -3.99 -10.73
N LEU A 34 0.10 -4.57 -11.27
CA LEU A 34 0.32 -6.02 -11.25
C LEU A 34 0.54 -6.55 -9.83
N GLY A 35 1.18 -5.77 -8.97
CA GLY A 35 1.31 -6.08 -7.54
C GLY A 35 -0.04 -6.14 -6.83
N LEU A 36 -0.94 -5.17 -7.10
CA LEU A 36 -2.31 -5.19 -6.56
C LEU A 36 -3.08 -6.43 -7.01
N ILE A 37 -3.02 -6.75 -8.31
CA ILE A 37 -3.69 -7.93 -8.87
C ILE A 37 -3.16 -9.21 -8.21
N ALA A 38 -1.84 -9.35 -8.06
CA ALA A 38 -1.23 -10.50 -7.40
C ALA A 38 -1.66 -10.63 -5.93
N THR A 39 -1.81 -9.51 -5.21
CA THR A 39 -2.37 -9.49 -3.85
C THR A 39 -3.81 -9.99 -3.83
N ASP A 40 -4.65 -9.51 -4.75
CA ASP A 40 -6.07 -9.92 -4.83
C ASP A 40 -6.21 -11.41 -5.19
N GLU A 41 -5.26 -11.97 -5.94
CA GLU A 41 -5.15 -13.40 -6.26
C GLU A 41 -4.59 -14.25 -5.10
N GLY A 42 -4.10 -13.62 -4.03
CA GLY A 42 -3.42 -14.29 -2.91
C GLY A 42 -1.99 -14.75 -3.20
N ASP A 43 -1.43 -14.39 -4.37
CA ASP A 43 -0.04 -14.65 -4.71
C ASP A 43 0.89 -13.60 -4.08
N LEU A 44 1.12 -13.77 -2.77
CA LEU A 44 1.99 -12.90 -1.98
C LEU A 44 3.44 -12.88 -2.49
N ALA A 45 3.90 -13.90 -3.21
CA ALA A 45 5.25 -13.95 -3.74
C ALA A 45 5.41 -13.03 -4.95
N SER A 46 4.51 -13.15 -5.94
CA SER A 46 4.50 -12.25 -7.10
C SER A 46 4.19 -10.81 -6.68
N SER A 47 3.25 -10.62 -5.75
CA SER A 47 2.89 -9.30 -5.20
C SER A 47 4.11 -8.56 -4.65
N GLN A 48 4.91 -9.21 -3.80
CA GLN A 48 6.15 -8.65 -3.29
C GLN A 48 7.09 -8.23 -4.42
N GLN A 49 7.36 -9.13 -5.39
CA GLN A 49 8.29 -8.85 -6.48
C GLN A 49 7.85 -7.64 -7.32
N TYR A 50 6.55 -7.52 -7.58
CA TYR A 50 6.02 -6.39 -8.33
C TYR A 50 6.15 -5.07 -7.58
N PHE A 51 5.85 -5.02 -6.28
CA PHE A 51 6.03 -3.80 -5.49
C PHE A 51 7.50 -3.41 -5.32
N GLU A 52 8.39 -4.38 -5.08
CA GLU A 52 9.84 -4.13 -5.02
C GLU A 52 10.36 -3.55 -6.33
N ARG A 53 9.92 -4.10 -7.47
CA ARG A 53 10.27 -3.55 -8.79
C ARG A 53 9.67 -2.16 -9.02
N ALA A 54 8.43 -1.91 -8.60
CA ALA A 54 7.81 -0.59 -8.71
C ALA A 54 8.57 0.47 -7.90
N ILE A 55 9.05 0.11 -6.70
CA ILE A 55 9.87 0.99 -5.86
C ILE A 55 11.25 1.23 -6.50
N ALA A 56 11.87 0.18 -7.05
CA ALA A 56 13.21 0.23 -7.63
C ALA A 56 13.26 0.92 -9.00
N SER A 57 12.15 0.96 -9.75
CA SER A 57 12.16 1.48 -11.12
C SER A 57 12.46 2.98 -11.18
N GLY A 58 12.12 3.74 -10.13
CA GLY A 58 12.27 5.20 -10.08
C GLY A 58 11.43 5.97 -11.12
N ASN A 59 10.68 5.25 -11.97
CA ASN A 59 9.82 5.80 -13.00
C ASN A 59 8.36 5.68 -12.57
N THR A 60 8.03 6.41 -11.49
CA THR A 60 6.70 6.47 -10.90
C THR A 60 6.53 7.79 -10.15
N THR A 61 5.28 8.14 -9.83
CA THR A 61 4.99 9.32 -9.01
C THR A 61 5.35 9.07 -7.54
N GLU A 62 5.61 10.13 -6.76
CA GLU A 62 5.81 10.00 -5.31
C GLU A 62 4.60 9.34 -4.62
N GLU A 63 3.40 9.58 -5.13
CA GLU A 63 2.16 8.97 -4.63
C GLU A 63 2.16 7.45 -4.82
N VAL A 64 2.50 6.97 -6.02
CA VAL A 64 2.56 5.54 -6.31
C VAL A 64 3.75 4.89 -5.62
N GLN A 65 4.87 5.60 -5.45
CA GLN A 65 6.00 5.13 -4.65
C GLN A 65 5.58 4.89 -3.19
N ALA A 66 4.89 5.86 -2.57
CA ALA A 66 4.36 5.70 -1.21
C ALA A 66 3.35 4.55 -1.12
N LYS A 67 2.40 4.45 -2.07
CA LYS A 67 1.41 3.37 -2.12
C LYS A 67 2.07 2.00 -2.30
N SER A 68 3.10 1.89 -3.14
CA SER A 68 3.84 0.65 -3.36
C SER A 68 4.53 0.18 -2.09
N LYS A 69 5.19 1.08 -1.35
CA LYS A 69 5.78 0.79 -0.04
C LYS A 69 4.73 0.32 0.97
N ALA A 70 3.60 1.02 1.06
CA ALA A 70 2.51 0.65 1.97
C ALA A 70 1.87 -0.71 1.60
N ARG A 71 1.78 -1.05 0.31
CA ARG A 71 1.28 -2.37 -0.13
C ARG A 71 2.30 -3.48 0.08
N LEU A 72 3.59 -3.21 -0.12
CA LEU A 72 4.66 -4.15 0.25
C LEU A 72 4.67 -4.41 1.76
N ALA A 73 4.43 -3.39 2.58
CA ALA A 73 4.25 -3.55 4.02
C ALA A 73 3.10 -4.51 4.35
N ASP A 74 1.94 -4.40 3.67
CA ASP A 74 0.83 -5.34 3.87
C ASP A 74 1.26 -6.79 3.59
N VAL A 75 2.06 -7.03 2.55
CA VAL A 75 2.58 -8.38 2.23
C VAL A 75 3.43 -8.92 3.38
N PHE A 76 4.23 -8.08 4.03
CA PHE A 76 4.99 -8.47 5.22
C PHE A 76 4.09 -8.66 6.45
N VAL A 77 2.99 -7.91 6.59
CA VAL A 77 1.99 -8.15 7.65
C VAL A 77 1.36 -9.53 7.50
N GLU A 78 0.97 -9.92 6.28
CA GLU A 78 0.37 -11.24 6.00
C GLU A 78 1.36 -12.40 6.26
N ARG A 79 2.66 -12.12 6.33
CA ARG A 79 3.72 -13.08 6.66
C ARG A 79 4.19 -13.01 8.10
N ASP A 80 3.52 -12.23 8.94
CA ASP A 80 3.90 -11.95 10.32
C ASP A 80 5.29 -11.31 10.51
N GLU A 81 5.85 -10.73 9.44
CA GLU A 81 7.13 -10.01 9.46
C GLU A 81 6.92 -8.53 9.87
N TRP A 82 6.31 -8.32 11.04
CA TRP A 82 5.77 -7.03 11.47
C TRP A 82 6.82 -5.90 11.54
N SER A 83 8.06 -6.19 11.93
CA SER A 83 9.12 -5.16 11.98
C SER A 83 9.40 -4.56 10.60
N LYS A 84 9.47 -5.38 9.55
CA LYS A 84 9.66 -4.91 8.18
C LYS A 84 8.45 -4.14 7.66
N ALA A 85 7.25 -4.58 8.04
CA ALA A 85 6.03 -3.86 7.70
C ALA A 85 6.02 -2.45 8.31
N VAL A 86 6.45 -2.30 9.57
CA VAL A 86 6.57 -0.98 10.23
C VAL A 86 7.54 -0.08 9.47
N GLU A 87 8.76 -0.56 9.17
CA GLU A 87 9.77 0.21 8.42
C GLU A 87 9.20 0.71 7.09
N LEU A 88 8.53 -0.16 6.33
CA LEU A 88 7.95 0.19 5.04
C LEU A 88 6.76 1.15 5.13
N TYR A 89 5.92 1.04 6.17
CA TYR A 89 4.86 2.03 6.40
C TYR A 89 5.46 3.39 6.76
N GLU A 90 6.47 3.43 7.62
CA GLU A 90 7.16 4.68 7.98
C GLU A 90 7.81 5.32 6.75
N GLU A 91 8.46 4.52 5.90
CA GLU A 91 8.99 5.01 4.64
C GLU A 91 7.88 5.54 3.73
N ALA A 92 6.78 4.80 3.54
CA ALA A 92 5.64 5.25 2.74
C ALA A 92 5.11 6.61 3.22
N LEU A 93 5.02 6.79 4.54
CA LEU A 93 4.53 8.00 5.19
C LEU A 93 5.53 9.16 5.14
N SER A 94 6.82 8.88 5.02
CA SER A 94 7.83 9.92 4.76
C SER A 94 7.72 10.50 3.34
N HIS A 95 7.31 9.68 2.36
CA HIS A 95 7.01 10.14 1.00
C HIS A 95 5.64 10.82 0.92
N ASN A 96 4.62 10.27 1.57
CA ASN A 96 3.29 10.84 1.59
C ASN A 96 2.68 10.81 3.02
N PRO A 97 2.86 11.89 3.79
CA PRO A 97 2.29 12.00 5.14
C PRO A 97 0.75 11.99 5.16
N ASP A 98 0.12 12.21 4.00
CA ASP A 98 -1.33 12.25 3.83
C ASP A 98 -1.92 10.91 3.34
N LEU A 99 -1.11 9.85 3.25
CA LEU A 99 -1.59 8.49 3.00
C LEU A 99 -2.24 7.90 4.26
N TYR A 100 -3.44 8.39 4.60
CA TYR A 100 -4.12 8.05 5.85
C TYR A 100 -4.33 6.54 6.03
N GLU A 101 -4.53 5.77 4.95
CA GLU A 101 -4.64 4.31 5.04
C GLU A 101 -3.38 3.66 5.61
N ALA A 102 -2.18 4.19 5.31
CA ALA A 102 -0.92 3.68 5.83
C ALA A 102 -0.80 3.95 7.34
N TRP A 103 -1.21 5.13 7.82
CA TRP A 103 -1.25 5.43 9.27
C TRP A 103 -2.16 4.45 10.03
N TYR A 104 -3.35 4.18 9.48
CA TYR A 104 -4.28 3.22 10.11
C TYR A 104 -3.69 1.81 10.16
N ARG A 105 -3.08 1.36 9.07
CA ARG A 105 -2.45 0.03 9.02
C ARG A 105 -1.25 -0.07 9.95
N LEU A 106 -0.39 0.96 9.99
CA LEU A 106 0.73 1.06 10.92
C LEU A 106 0.25 0.94 12.38
N SER A 107 -0.80 1.67 12.78
CA SER A 107 -1.35 1.57 14.15
C SER A 107 -1.78 0.14 14.50
N LYS A 108 -2.42 -0.57 13.56
CA LYS A 108 -2.82 -1.97 13.77
C LYS A 108 -1.63 -2.92 13.94
N VAL A 109 -0.57 -2.72 13.15
CA VAL A 109 0.66 -3.54 13.27
C VAL A 109 1.37 -3.27 14.59
N LEU A 110 1.46 -2.00 15.00
CA LEU A 110 2.06 -1.60 16.27
C LEU A 110 1.30 -2.20 17.47
N LEU A 111 -0.04 -2.29 17.40
CA LEU A 111 -0.83 -3.01 18.41
C LEU A 111 -0.50 -4.50 18.47
N ARG A 112 -0.36 -5.17 17.32
CA ARG A 112 0.07 -6.58 17.28
C ARG A 112 1.45 -6.78 17.90
N MET A 113 2.32 -5.80 17.78
CA MET A 113 3.64 -5.76 18.40
C MET A 113 3.63 -5.31 19.88
N GLN A 114 2.45 -5.05 20.47
CA GLN A 114 2.29 -4.53 21.83
C GLN A 114 2.95 -3.16 22.08
N LYS A 115 3.16 -2.38 21.01
CA LYS A 115 3.69 -1.02 21.04
C LYS A 115 2.57 0.01 21.14
N THR A 116 1.79 -0.05 22.21
CA THR A 116 0.54 0.71 22.36
C THR A 116 0.72 2.23 22.20
N ASP A 117 1.76 2.81 22.83
CA ASP A 117 2.02 4.26 22.75
C ASP A 117 2.35 4.73 21.32
N GLU A 118 3.07 3.92 20.55
CA GLU A 118 3.38 4.20 19.13
C GLU A 118 2.12 4.05 18.28
N ALA A 119 1.30 3.03 18.57
CA ALA A 119 0.05 2.79 17.86
C ALA A 119 -0.95 3.94 18.04
N GLU A 120 -1.10 4.46 19.26
CA GLU A 120 -1.96 5.62 19.55
C GLU A 120 -1.55 6.86 18.75
N LYS A 121 -0.24 7.14 18.68
CA LYS A 121 0.28 8.24 17.86
C LYS A 121 -0.02 8.04 16.38
N ALA A 122 0.24 6.84 15.84
CA ALA A 122 -0.06 6.53 14.45
C ALA A 122 -1.56 6.67 14.13
N PHE A 123 -2.43 6.31 15.08
CA PHE A 123 -3.88 6.47 14.88
C PHE A 123 -4.34 7.94 14.96
N GLN A 124 -3.72 8.76 15.82
CA GLN A 124 -3.95 10.20 15.83
C GLN A 124 -3.57 10.83 14.47
N GLU A 125 -2.41 10.45 13.92
CA GLU A 125 -1.99 10.90 12.59
C GLU A 125 -2.93 10.43 11.49
N PHE A 126 -3.45 9.19 11.56
CA PHE A 126 -4.51 8.72 10.68
C PHE A 126 -5.72 9.65 10.69
N GLN A 127 -6.22 10.04 11.86
CA GLN A 127 -7.39 10.92 11.96
C GLN A 127 -7.10 12.31 11.38
N LEU A 128 -5.92 12.88 11.65
CA LEU A 128 -5.51 14.18 11.14
C LEU A 128 -5.33 14.17 9.62
N SER A 129 -4.60 13.19 9.11
CA SER A 129 -4.37 12.95 7.69
C SER A 129 -5.68 12.73 6.94
N ARG A 130 -6.56 11.87 7.46
CA ARG A 130 -7.88 11.63 6.86
C ARG A 130 -8.73 12.90 6.83
N ARG A 131 -8.68 13.75 7.87
CA ARG A 131 -9.41 15.03 7.88
C ARG A 131 -8.90 15.98 6.79
N ARG A 132 -7.60 15.97 6.49
CA ARG A 132 -7.01 16.79 5.42
C ARG A 132 -7.44 16.30 4.03
N VAL A 133 -7.41 14.99 3.79
CA VAL A 133 -7.71 14.39 2.48
C VAL A 133 -9.21 14.21 2.22
N ARG A 134 -9.98 13.85 3.25
CA ARG A 134 -11.41 13.50 3.19
C ARG A 134 -12.20 14.20 4.31
N PRO A 135 -12.35 15.53 4.26
CA PRO A 135 -13.11 16.28 5.27
C PRO A 135 -14.61 15.95 5.24
N ASP A 136 -15.09 15.30 4.18
CA ASP A 136 -16.48 14.88 3.94
C ASP A 136 -16.92 13.64 4.74
N LEU A 137 -15.98 12.84 5.23
CA LEU A 137 -16.28 11.57 5.91
C LEU A 137 -16.58 11.75 7.40
N ASP A 138 -17.52 10.95 7.92
CA ASP A 138 -17.91 10.94 9.34
C ASP A 138 -16.69 10.71 10.26
N GLN A 139 -16.59 11.50 11.32
CA GLN A 139 -15.42 11.57 12.20
C GLN A 139 -15.46 10.53 13.33
N THR A 140 -16.43 9.62 13.35
CA THR A 140 -16.69 8.68 14.45
C THR A 140 -15.73 7.48 14.54
N THR A 141 -14.65 7.45 13.76
CA THR A 141 -13.72 6.31 13.75
C THR A 141 -12.91 6.24 15.05
N ARG A 142 -13.13 5.16 15.79
CA ARG A 142 -12.49 4.86 17.07
C ARG A 142 -11.17 4.12 16.88
N PHE A 143 -10.29 4.25 17.88
CA PHE A 143 -9.03 3.51 17.94
C PHE A 143 -9.31 1.99 17.83
N PRO A 144 -8.56 1.24 17.01
CA PRO A 144 -8.76 -0.20 16.88
C PRO A 144 -8.51 -0.90 18.23
N GLU A 145 -9.40 -1.85 18.58
CA GLU A 145 -9.30 -2.71 19.77
C GLU A 145 -8.17 -3.75 19.64
#